data_AF-A0A6A7N5P8-F1
#
_entry.id   AF-A0A6A7N5P8-F1
#
_cell.length_a   1.000
_cell.length_b   1.000
_cell.length_c   1.000
_cell.angle_alpha   90.00
_cell.angle_beta   90.00
_cell.angle_gamma   90.00
#
_symmetry.space_group_name_H-M   'P 1'
#
loop_
_entity.id
_entity.type
_entity.pdbx_description
1 polymer ?
#
loop_
_entity_poly.entity_id
_entity_poly.type
_entity_poly.pdbx_seq_one_letter_code
_entity_poly.pdbx_strand_id
1 'polypeptide(L)' 'MKNPPNHNPAQLKPERIPMLYKITSVMALLEISHATVYRMVANGELDLIKLSSRASRITSASVARVLANRSGKD' A
#
# COMPACT_ATOMS: atom_id res chain seq x y z
N MET A 1 32.59 14.20 35.69
CA MET A 1 32.14 13.35 34.57
C MET A 1 30.63 13.18 34.64
N LYS A 2 29.87 13.93 33.84
CA LYS A 2 28.44 13.69 33.59
C LYS A 2 28.26 13.90 32.09
N ASN A 3 28.28 12.82 31.31
CA ASN A 3 27.93 12.90 29.89
C ASN A 3 26.42 13.18 29.81
N PRO A 4 25.95 14.14 28.98
CA PRO A 4 24.53 14.32 28.79
C PRO A 4 23.93 13.13 28.03
N PRO A 5 22.68 12.72 28.31
CA PRO A 5 22.00 11.71 27.51
C PRO A 5 21.77 12.27 26.11
N ASN A 6 22.45 11.70 25.13
CA ASN A 6 22.24 12.00 23.73
C ASN A 6 20.90 11.39 23.30
N HIS A 7 19.81 12.12 23.53
CA HIS A 7 18.54 11.85 22.86
C HIS A 7 18.51 12.68 21.58
N ASN A 8 19.00 12.09 20.49
CA ASN A 8 18.85 12.63 19.16
C ASN A 8 17.37 12.49 18.74
N PRO A 9 16.57 13.58 18.65
CA PRO A 9 15.16 13.49 18.30
C PRO A 9 14.91 13.20 16.80
N ALA A 10 15.97 13.03 16.00
CA ALA A 10 15.90 13.06 14.53
C ALA A 10 15.43 11.77 13.84
N GLN A 11 14.88 10.77 14.55
CA GLN A 11 14.48 9.52 13.90
C GLN A 11 13.15 8.92 14.36
N LEU A 12 12.18 9.77 14.70
CA LEU A 12 10.78 9.40 14.51
C LEU A 12 10.47 9.59 13.03
N LYS A 13 10.85 8.59 12.21
CA LYS A 13 10.32 8.46 10.85
C LYS A 13 8.80 8.49 11.04
N PRO A 14 8.05 9.48 10.51
CA PRO A 14 6.62 9.54 10.76
C PRO A 14 6.07 8.19 10.35
N GLU A 15 5.41 7.50 11.28
CA GLU A 15 4.72 6.25 11.01
C GLU A 15 3.67 6.59 9.96
N ARG A 16 4.06 6.50 8.68
CA ARG A 16 3.22 6.91 7.56
C ARG A 16 2.08 5.92 7.56
N ILE A 17 0.94 6.34 8.09
CA ILE A 17 -0.30 5.58 8.02
C ILE A 17 -0.44 5.15 6.56
N PRO A 18 -0.39 3.84 6.26
CA PRO A 18 -0.37 3.38 4.89
C PRO A 18 -1.66 3.89 4.23
N MET A 19 -1.54 4.61 3.13
CA MET A 19 -2.71 5.09 2.40
C MET A 19 -3.38 3.89 1.72
N LEU A 20 -4.70 3.79 1.85
CA LEU A 20 -5.47 2.59 1.49
C LEU A 20 -6.56 2.93 0.47
N TYR A 21 -6.73 2.06 -0.50
CA TYR A 21 -7.81 2.14 -1.48
C TYR A 21 -8.92 1.13 -1.18
N LYS A 22 -10.17 1.56 -1.38
CA LYS A 22 -11.28 0.61 -1.55
C LYS A 22 -11.02 -0.24 -2.79
N ILE A 23 -11.45 -1.49 -2.77
CA ILE A 23 -11.35 -2.40 -3.92
C ILE A 23 -12.01 -1.78 -5.16
N THR A 24 -13.18 -1.15 -4.99
CA THR A 24 -13.88 -0.46 -6.08
C THR A 24 -13.09 0.70 -6.68
N SER A 25 -12.32 1.44 -5.86
CA SER A 25 -11.44 2.49 -6.35
C SER A 25 -10.27 1.93 -7.15
N VAL A 26 -9.71 0.78 -6.73
CA VAL A 26 -8.64 0.09 -7.49
C VAL A 26 -9.16 -0.42 -8.83
N MET A 27 -10.38 -0.96 -8.88
CA MET A 27 -11.00 -1.39 -10.13
C MET A 27 -11.10 -0.24 -11.14
N ALA A 28 -11.56 0.93 -10.67
CA ALA A 28 -11.65 2.12 -11.52
C ALA A 28 -10.27 2.64 -11.94
N LEU A 29 -9.30 2.70 -11.02
CA LEU A 29 -7.97 3.24 -11.29
C LEU A 29 -7.14 2.37 -12.24
N LEU A 30 -7.30 1.05 -12.15
CA LEU A 30 -6.57 0.09 -12.97
C LEU A 30 -7.38 -0.40 -14.18
N GLU A 31 -8.64 0.05 -14.31
CA GLU A 31 -9.58 -0.38 -15.35
C GLU A 31 -9.73 -1.91 -15.43
N ILE A 32 -9.89 -2.57 -14.28
CA ILE A 32 -10.01 -4.03 -14.17
C ILE A 32 -11.25 -4.47 -13.39
N SER A 33 -11.67 -5.71 -13.63
CA SER A 33 -12.76 -6.33 -12.90
C SER A 33 -12.38 -6.67 -11.46
N HIS A 34 -13.40 -6.86 -10.62
CA HIS A 34 -13.25 -7.30 -9.24
C HIS A 34 -12.51 -8.65 -9.13
N ALA A 35 -12.84 -9.60 -10.01
CA ALA A 35 -12.20 -10.90 -10.06
C ALA A 35 -10.70 -10.76 -10.38
N THR A 36 -10.34 -9.86 -11.30
CA THR A 36 -8.94 -9.57 -11.62
C THR A 36 -8.20 -8.97 -10.42
N VAL A 37 -8.82 -8.08 -9.64
CA VAL A 37 -8.20 -7.56 -8.40
C VAL A 37 -7.82 -8.71 -7.47
N TYR A 38 -8.73 -9.65 -7.19
CA TYR A 38 -8.41 -10.77 -6.31
C TYR A 38 -7.40 -11.75 -6.90
N ARG A 39 -7.40 -11.94 -8.22
CA ARG A 39 -6.34 -12.72 -8.89
C ARG A 39 -4.97 -12.08 -8.70
N MET A 40 -4.87 -10.76 -8.88
CA MET A 40 -3.64 -10.00 -8.64
C MET A 40 -3.20 -10.06 -7.18
N VAL A 41 -4.13 -10.05 -6.23
CA VAL A 41 -3.83 -10.29 -4.80
C VAL A 41 -3.28 -11.70 -4.60
N ALA A 42 -3.91 -12.73 -5.16
CA ALA A 42 -3.45 -14.11 -5.07
C ALA A 42 -2.06 -14.31 -5.68
N ASN A 43 -1.73 -13.54 -6.73
CA ASN A 43 -0.42 -13.54 -7.38
C ASN A 43 0.64 -12.69 -6.65
N GLY A 44 0.28 -11.96 -5.58
CA GLY A 44 1.20 -11.06 -4.86
C GLY A 44 1.48 -9.72 -5.56
N GLU A 45 0.73 -9.40 -6.61
CA GLU A 45 0.86 -8.13 -7.35
C GLU A 45 0.22 -6.97 -6.59
N LEU A 46 -0.87 -7.24 -5.85
CA LEU A 46 -1.56 -6.28 -4.99
C LEU A 46 -1.56 -6.74 -3.53
N ASP A 47 -1.29 -5.80 -2.62
CA ASP A 47 -1.26 -6.08 -1.19
C ASP A 47 -2.62 -5.76 -0.57
N LEU A 48 -3.38 -6.80 -0.21
CA LEU A 48 -4.65 -6.69 0.50
C LEU A 48 -4.42 -6.67 2.00
N ILE A 49 -4.94 -5.65 2.68
CA ILE A 49 -5.01 -5.60 4.12
C ILE A 49 -6.45 -5.74 4.60
N LYS A 50 -6.62 -6.46 5.71
CA LYS A 50 -7.90 -6.61 6.40
C LYS A 50 -7.96 -5.59 7.53
N LEU A 51 -8.87 -4.62 7.46
CA LEU A 51 -9.10 -3.66 8.56
C LEU A 51 -10.11 -4.19 9.56
N SER A 52 -11.07 -4.99 9.10
CA SER A 52 -12.06 -5.62 9.95
C SER A 52 -12.59 -6.90 9.33
N SER A 53 -13.49 -7.59 10.02
CA SER A 53 -14.15 -8.80 9.51
C SER A 53 -14.86 -8.58 8.16
N ARG A 54 -15.35 -7.36 7.90
CA ARG A 54 -16.14 -7.02 6.69
C ARG A 54 -15.45 -5.98 5.79
N ALA A 55 -14.27 -5.50 6.15
CA ALA A 55 -13.58 -4.45 5.41
C ALA A 55 -12.15 -4.86 5.08
N SER A 56 -11.88 -5.01 3.79
CA SER A 56 -10.53 -5.13 3.23
C SER A 56 -10.22 -3.92 2.33
N ARG A 57 -8.94 -3.61 2.21
CA ARG A 57 -8.42 -2.52 1.38
C ARG A 57 -7.13 -2.94 0.71
N ILE A 58 -6.79 -2.28 -0.39
CA ILE A 58 -5.52 -2.47 -1.09
C ILE A 58 -4.58 -1.35 -0.70
N THR A 59 -3.30 -1.65 -0.49
CA THR A 59 -2.32 -0.61 -0.18
C THR A 59 -2.02 0.26 -1.41
N SER A 60 -1.83 1.55 -1.18
CA SER A 60 -1.39 2.48 -2.23
C SER A 60 -0.03 2.11 -2.83
N ALA A 61 0.89 1.57 -2.01
CA ALA A 61 2.21 1.17 -2.45
C ALA A 61 2.16 0.06 -3.52
N SER A 62 1.33 -0.97 -3.34
CA SER A 62 1.19 -2.03 -4.34
C SER A 62 0.50 -1.54 -5.62
N VAL A 63 -0.48 -0.64 -5.49
CA VAL A 63 -1.12 -0.01 -6.65
C VAL A 63 -0.12 0.83 -7.45
N ALA A 64 0.72 1.62 -6.78
CA ALA A 64 1.76 2.41 -7.42
C ALA A 64 2.79 1.54 -8.17
N ARG A 65 3.21 0.42 -7.56
CA ARG A 65 4.06 -0.59 -8.22
C ARG A 65 3.42 -1.11 -9.51
N VAL A 66 2.14 -1.48 -9.47
CA VAL A 66 1.41 -1.99 -10.64
C VAL A 66 1.32 -0.93 -11.74
N LEU A 67 1.00 0.32 -11.40
CA LEU A 67 0.93 1.42 -12.36
C LEU A 67 2.29 1.69 -13.00
N ALA A 68 3.37 1.76 -12.21
CA ALA A 68 4.72 1.97 -12.71
C ALA A 68 5.16 0.85 -13.69
N ASN A 69 4.81 -0.40 -13.38
CA ASN A 69 5.10 -1.55 -14.24
C ASN A 69 4.31 -1.56 -15.56
N ARG A 70 3.14 -0.91 -15.60
CA ARG A 70 2.34 -0.75 -16.82
C ARG A 70 2.89 0.37 -17.71
N SER A 71 3.39 1.45 -17.11
CA SER A 71 3.97 2.59 -17.85
C SER A 71 5.40 2.35 -18.35
N GLY A 72 6.17 1.48 -17.70
CA GLY A 72 7.56 1.17 -18.09
C GLY A 72 7.68 0.07 -19.17
N LYS A 73 6.61 -0.21 -19.91
CA LYS A 73 6.51 -1.31 -20.87
C LYS A 73 6.17 -0.84 -22.29
N ASP A 74 6.51 0.41 -22.58
CA ASP A 74 6.49 1.03 -23.91
C ASP A 74 7.92 1.15 -24.45
#